data_AF-A0A1Y1XK66-F1
#
_entry.id   AF-A0A1Y1XK66-F1
#
_cell.length_a   1.000
_cell.length_b   1.000
_cell.length_c   1.000
_cell.angle_alpha   90.00
_cell.angle_beta   90.00
_cell.angle_gamma   90.00
#
_symmetry.space_group_name_H-M   'P 1'
#
loop_
_entity.id
_entity.type
_entity.pdbx_description
1 polymer ?
#
loop_
_entity_poly.entity_id
_entity_poly.type
_entity_poly.pdbx_seq_one_letter_code
_entity_poly.pdbx_strand_id
1 'polypeptide(L)'
;MLTYLGLEGFVPNLQAGPLGVDIHCNYSHSLAGSVILSLTYGAATGFFTPGFLASFSHFIQDMLVHNQDMLLDPVTNITIGGTNMWSALPAFSFYFELGFCLVCAAFTSKDQITLVANGFILFFHIGSKSSTPQLLAAVLQLPEPLQRNYIAIVILASFIVPGLIIGYILNFRKNQPKNKLN
;
A
#
# COMPACT_ATOMS: atom_id res chain seq x y z
N MET A 1 -0.63 -10.52 4.29
CA MET A 1 -0.68 -11.95 3.88
C MET A 1 0.74 -12.45 3.72
N LEU A 2 1.57 -11.75 2.94
CA LEU A 2 2.99 -12.07 2.75
C LEU A 2 3.81 -11.99 4.05
N THR A 3 3.55 -10.99 4.91
CA THR A 3 4.13 -10.91 6.26
C THR A 3 3.79 -12.13 7.14
N TYR A 4 2.54 -12.60 7.09
CA TYR A 4 2.12 -13.80 7.83
C TYR A 4 2.80 -15.07 7.28
N LEU A 5 3.02 -15.13 5.98
CA LEU A 5 3.75 -16.21 5.30
C LEU A 5 5.28 -16.11 5.45
N GLY A 6 5.79 -15.07 6.13
CA GLY A 6 7.23 -14.85 6.32
C GLY A 6 7.97 -14.37 5.06
N LEU A 7 7.24 -13.95 4.02
CA LEU A 7 7.80 -13.38 2.78
C LEU A 7 8.09 -11.88 2.92
N GLU A 8 7.50 -11.24 3.92
CA GLU A 8 7.85 -9.89 4.36
C GLU A 8 8.27 -9.95 5.82
N GLY A 9 9.29 -9.18 6.15
CA GLY A 9 9.88 -9.08 7.47
C GLY A 9 9.48 -7.80 8.19
N PHE A 10 9.86 -7.73 9.45
CA PHE A 10 9.65 -6.58 10.28
C PHE A 10 10.74 -6.56 11.34
N VAL A 11 11.34 -5.38 11.54
CA VAL A 11 12.26 -5.15 12.65
C VAL A 11 11.76 -3.93 13.43
N PRO A 12 11.43 -4.06 14.72
CA PRO A 12 11.13 -2.89 15.54
C PRO A 12 12.32 -1.93 15.51
N ASN A 13 12.08 -0.67 15.16
CA ASN A 13 13.10 0.36 15.17
C ASN A 13 12.45 1.70 15.48
N LEU A 14 12.47 2.10 16.75
CA LEU A 14 11.88 3.35 17.21
C LEU A 14 12.54 4.60 16.56
N GLN A 15 13.70 4.43 15.92
CA GLN A 15 14.39 5.49 15.18
C GLN A 15 14.02 5.52 13.69
N ALA A 16 13.27 4.53 13.17
CA ALA A 16 12.86 4.43 11.76
C ALA A 16 11.71 5.40 11.38
N GLY A 17 11.46 6.44 12.18
CA GLY A 17 10.46 7.46 11.90
C GLY A 17 9.12 7.23 12.63
N PRO A 18 8.03 7.88 12.17
CA PRO A 18 6.78 7.99 12.91
C PRO A 18 6.16 6.66 13.32
N LEU A 19 6.38 5.61 12.52
CA LEU A 19 5.85 4.27 12.74
C LEU A 19 6.62 3.50 13.84
N GLY A 20 7.82 3.96 14.22
CA GLY A 20 8.67 3.31 15.23
C GLY A 20 9.13 1.90 14.85
N VAL A 21 9.04 1.58 13.56
CA VAL A 21 9.28 0.25 13.01
C VAL A 21 9.91 0.34 11.64
N ASP A 22 10.84 -0.57 11.37
CA ASP A 22 11.43 -0.76 10.06
C ASP A 22 10.71 -1.93 9.36
N ILE A 23 9.78 -1.57 8.48
CA ILE A 23 8.97 -2.56 7.75
C ILE A 23 9.83 -3.08 6.60
N HIS A 24 10.27 -4.34 6.71
CA HIS A 24 11.06 -4.99 5.67
C HIS A 24 10.12 -5.63 4.64
N CYS A 25 9.77 -4.87 3.62
CA CYS A 25 8.90 -5.29 2.55
C CYS A 25 9.64 -6.13 1.49
N ASN A 26 10.42 -7.14 1.86
CA ASN A 26 11.31 -7.83 0.91
C ASN A 26 10.61 -8.31 -0.36
N TYR A 27 9.38 -8.81 -0.24
CA TYR A 27 8.58 -9.21 -1.39
C TYR A 27 7.96 -8.01 -2.13
N SER A 28 7.26 -7.12 -1.42
CA SER A 28 6.53 -5.99 -2.04
C SER A 28 7.43 -4.85 -2.55
N HIS A 29 8.62 -4.67 -1.99
CA HIS A 29 9.69 -3.77 -2.49
C HIS A 29 10.69 -4.49 -3.40
N SER A 30 10.46 -5.77 -3.74
CA SER A 30 11.27 -6.41 -4.78
C SER A 30 10.66 -6.22 -6.17
N LEU A 31 11.51 -5.95 -7.17
CA LEU A 31 11.07 -5.90 -8.57
C LEU A 31 10.32 -7.18 -8.96
N ALA A 32 10.88 -8.34 -8.62
CA ALA A 32 10.24 -9.63 -8.90
C ALA A 32 8.84 -9.75 -8.26
N GLY A 33 8.72 -9.41 -6.97
CA GLY A 33 7.44 -9.46 -6.26
C GLY A 33 6.43 -8.45 -6.79
N SER A 34 6.84 -7.22 -7.07
CA SER A 34 5.96 -6.19 -7.63
C SER A 34 5.46 -6.56 -9.03
N VAL A 35 6.30 -7.20 -9.87
CA VAL A 35 5.86 -7.74 -11.17
C VAL A 35 4.80 -8.83 -10.97
N ILE A 36 5.05 -9.81 -10.09
CA ILE A 36 4.11 -10.92 -9.82
C ILE A 36 2.76 -10.39 -9.29
N LEU A 37 2.79 -9.49 -8.32
CA LEU A 37 1.59 -8.88 -7.75
C LEU A 37 0.82 -8.08 -8.79
N SER A 38 1.52 -7.33 -9.64
CA SER A 38 0.89 -6.52 -10.70
C SER A 38 0.28 -7.39 -11.80
N LEU A 39 0.92 -8.50 -12.17
CA LEU A 39 0.36 -9.49 -13.09
C LEU A 39 -0.92 -10.10 -12.51
N THR A 40 -0.88 -10.47 -11.23
CA THR A 40 -2.03 -11.03 -10.51
C THR A 40 -3.19 -10.04 -10.49
N TYR A 41 -2.92 -8.77 -10.21
CA TYR A 41 -3.94 -7.73 -10.19
C TYR A 41 -4.50 -7.44 -11.59
N GLY A 42 -3.65 -7.34 -12.60
CA GLY A 42 -4.08 -7.23 -14.00
C GLY A 42 -5.01 -8.37 -14.41
N ALA A 43 -4.66 -9.61 -14.08
CA ALA A 43 -5.51 -10.77 -14.35
C ALA A 43 -6.83 -10.71 -13.58
N ALA A 44 -6.81 -10.37 -12.28
CA ALA A 44 -7.99 -10.34 -11.43
C ALA A 44 -9.02 -9.26 -11.83
N THR A 45 -8.58 -8.14 -12.39
CA THR A 45 -9.46 -7.05 -12.81
C THR A 45 -10.17 -7.29 -14.14
N GLY A 46 -9.73 -8.28 -14.94
CA GLY A 46 -10.19 -8.49 -16.31
C GLY A 46 -9.68 -7.43 -17.31
N PHE A 47 -8.93 -6.44 -16.84
CA PHE A 47 -8.26 -5.41 -17.65
C PHE A 47 -6.75 -5.57 -17.48
N PHE A 48 -6.19 -6.60 -18.11
CA PHE A 48 -4.82 -7.04 -17.84
C PHE A 48 -3.79 -5.91 -17.89
N THR A 49 -3.65 -5.24 -19.04
CA THR A 49 -2.65 -4.19 -19.21
C THR A 49 -2.89 -2.97 -18.33
N PRO A 50 -4.10 -2.36 -18.28
CA PRO A 50 -4.36 -1.23 -17.39
C PRO A 50 -4.20 -1.57 -15.91
N GLY A 51 -4.65 -2.75 -15.49
CA GLY A 51 -4.52 -3.22 -14.11
C GLY A 51 -3.05 -3.45 -13.75
N PHE A 52 -2.29 -4.14 -14.61
CA PHE A 52 -0.86 -4.32 -14.41
C PHE A 52 -0.14 -2.98 -14.26
N LEU A 53 -0.34 -2.04 -15.19
CA LEU A 53 0.33 -0.73 -15.16
C LEU A 53 -0.03 0.07 -13.91
N ALA A 54 -1.30 0.05 -13.50
CA ALA A 54 -1.76 0.74 -12.30
C ALA A 54 -1.17 0.16 -11.01
N SER A 55 -1.01 -1.17 -10.94
CA SER A 55 -0.35 -1.82 -9.80
C SER A 55 1.16 -1.59 -9.83
N PHE A 56 1.78 -1.72 -11.00
CA PHE A 56 3.24 -1.62 -11.15
C PHE A 56 3.75 -0.18 -10.99
N SER A 57 2.92 0.84 -11.24
CA SER A 57 3.30 2.23 -10.97
C SER A 57 3.63 2.49 -9.50
N HIS A 58 3.09 1.69 -8.57
CA HIS A 58 3.49 1.76 -7.15
C HIS A 58 4.97 1.48 -6.97
N PHE A 59 5.50 0.41 -7.58
CA PHE A 59 6.94 0.09 -7.49
C PHE A 59 7.81 1.20 -8.09
N ILE A 60 7.38 1.81 -9.19
CA ILE A 60 8.11 2.95 -9.79
C ILE A 60 8.11 4.15 -8.85
N GLN A 61 6.98 4.42 -8.19
CA GLN A 61 6.88 5.46 -7.17
C GLN A 61 7.80 5.15 -5.99
N ASP A 62 7.82 3.90 -5.50
CA ASP A 62 8.70 3.47 -4.42
C ASP A 62 10.16 3.71 -4.79
N MET A 63 10.60 3.33 -5.99
CA MET A 63 11.97 3.62 -6.47
C MET A 63 12.34 5.11 -6.42
N LEU A 64 11.37 6.02 -6.49
CA LEU A 64 11.60 7.46 -6.42
C LEU A 64 11.60 8.01 -4.99
N VAL A 65 10.92 7.39 -4.04
CA VAL A 65 10.74 7.95 -2.68
C VAL A 65 11.35 7.12 -1.55
N HIS A 66 11.49 5.80 -1.74
CA HIS A 66 12.07 4.86 -0.78
C HIS A 66 13.55 5.06 -0.54
N ASN A 67 14.00 4.51 0.58
CA ASN A 67 15.41 4.46 0.94
C ASN A 67 16.08 3.36 0.11
N GLN A 68 17.32 3.00 0.45
CA GLN A 68 18.03 1.88 -0.19
C GLN A 68 17.43 0.52 0.24
N ASP A 69 16.12 0.38 0.17
CA ASP A 69 15.33 -0.79 0.58
C ASP A 69 14.57 -1.43 -0.60
N MET A 70 14.80 -0.96 -1.84
CA MET A 70 14.26 -1.60 -3.04
C MET A 70 15.14 -2.77 -3.46
N LEU A 71 14.54 -3.94 -3.68
CA LEU A 71 15.24 -5.20 -3.94
C LEU A 71 15.01 -5.71 -5.37
N LEU A 72 15.93 -6.51 -5.89
CA LEU A 72 15.76 -7.22 -7.15
C LEU A 72 14.69 -8.31 -7.01
N ASP A 73 14.86 -9.16 -5.99
CA ASP A 73 14.01 -10.29 -5.68
C ASP A 73 14.00 -10.54 -4.16
N PRO A 74 12.97 -11.22 -3.64
CA PRO A 74 12.78 -11.39 -2.20
C PRO A 74 13.74 -12.39 -1.55
N VAL A 75 14.53 -13.13 -2.34
CA VAL A 75 15.38 -14.23 -1.87
C VAL A 75 16.84 -13.79 -1.77
N THR A 76 17.35 -13.11 -2.79
CA THR A 76 18.77 -12.72 -2.85
C THR A 76 19.08 -11.47 -2.03
N ASN A 77 18.07 -10.65 -1.72
CA ASN A 77 18.21 -9.34 -1.07
C ASN A 77 19.19 -8.40 -1.79
N ILE A 78 19.35 -8.54 -3.11
CA ILE A 78 20.15 -7.61 -3.90
C ILE A 78 19.40 -6.27 -3.96
N THR A 79 19.95 -5.24 -3.35
CA THR A 79 19.40 -3.87 -3.42
C THR A 79 19.59 -3.29 -4.82
N ILE A 80 18.53 -2.74 -5.40
CA ILE A 80 18.51 -2.11 -6.73
C ILE A 80 18.24 -0.62 -6.71
N GLY A 81 17.97 -0.04 -5.53
CA GLY A 81 18.02 1.41 -5.34
C GLY A 81 16.96 1.97 -4.40
N GLY A 82 16.50 3.17 -4.75
CA GLY A 82 15.74 4.11 -3.92
C GLY A 82 16.55 5.38 -3.68
N THR A 83 15.87 6.52 -3.51
CA THR A 83 16.50 7.85 -3.49
C THR A 83 16.87 8.35 -2.09
N ASN A 84 16.54 7.59 -1.03
CA ASN A 84 16.65 8.02 0.37
C ASN A 84 15.76 9.21 0.73
N MET A 85 14.74 9.51 -0.07
CA MET A 85 13.82 10.61 0.24
C MET A 85 13.03 10.38 1.52
N TRP A 86 12.60 9.15 1.80
CA TRP A 86 11.88 8.84 3.05
C TRP A 86 12.69 9.14 4.31
N SER A 87 14.00 8.88 4.31
CA SER A 87 14.89 9.23 5.44
C SER A 87 15.28 10.71 5.45
N ALA A 88 15.58 11.30 4.29
CA ALA A 88 16.06 12.68 4.20
C ALA A 88 14.94 13.73 4.32
N LEU A 89 13.78 13.45 3.74
CA LEU A 89 12.65 14.37 3.61
C LEU A 89 11.30 13.62 3.81
N PRO A 90 11.04 13.02 4.98
CA PRO A 90 9.87 12.16 5.21
C PRO A 90 8.53 12.86 4.94
N ALA A 91 8.42 14.15 5.23
CA ALA A 91 7.21 14.92 4.94
C ALA A 91 7.02 15.10 3.42
N PHE A 92 8.11 15.35 2.68
CA PHE A 92 8.04 15.48 1.23
C PHE A 92 7.64 14.15 0.60
N SER A 93 8.27 13.03 0.98
CA SER A 93 7.89 11.71 0.48
C SER A 93 6.41 11.44 0.69
N PHE A 94 5.91 11.61 1.92
CA PHE A 94 4.49 11.43 2.22
C PHE A 94 3.57 12.29 1.34
N TYR A 95 3.84 13.59 1.22
CA TYR A 95 2.99 14.47 0.40
C TYR A 95 3.17 14.27 -1.11
N PHE A 96 4.32 13.76 -1.55
CA PHE A 96 4.55 13.38 -2.93
C PHE A 96 3.68 12.17 -3.31
N GLU A 97 3.65 11.14 -2.46
CA GLU A 97 2.76 9.98 -2.65
C GLU A 97 1.29 10.41 -2.68
N LEU A 98 0.88 11.25 -1.72
CA LEU A 98 -0.47 11.83 -1.69
C LEU A 98 -0.78 12.62 -2.98
N GLY A 99 0.16 13.44 -3.44
CA GLY A 99 0.04 14.22 -4.66
C GLY A 99 -0.12 13.34 -5.90
N PHE A 100 0.66 12.27 -6.01
CA PHE A 100 0.53 11.29 -7.08
C PHE A 100 -0.85 10.63 -7.07
N CYS A 101 -1.33 10.19 -5.91
CA CYS A 101 -2.68 9.64 -5.76
C CYS A 101 -3.77 10.64 -6.19
N LEU A 102 -3.63 11.93 -5.83
CA LEU A 102 -4.55 12.99 -6.23
C LEU A 102 -4.57 13.21 -7.75
N VAL A 103 -3.39 13.19 -8.39
CA VAL A 103 -3.27 13.30 -9.85
C VAL A 103 -3.97 12.11 -10.52
N CYS A 104 -3.69 10.88 -10.09
CA CYS A 104 -4.36 9.68 -10.58
C CYS A 104 -5.89 9.76 -10.38
N ALA A 105 -6.33 10.24 -9.21
CA ALA A 105 -7.75 10.43 -8.92
C ALA A 105 -8.40 11.44 -9.88
N ALA A 106 -7.76 12.59 -10.14
CA ALA A 106 -8.29 13.61 -11.04
C ALA A 106 -8.44 13.13 -12.49
N PHE A 107 -7.51 12.30 -12.97
CA PHE A 107 -7.56 11.74 -14.33
C PHE A 107 -8.56 10.58 -14.48
N THR A 108 -8.94 9.93 -13.38
CA THR A 108 -9.88 8.79 -13.38
C THR A 108 -11.31 9.19 -13.00
N SER A 109 -11.50 10.29 -12.28
CA SER A 109 -12.80 10.71 -11.77
C SER A 109 -13.64 11.42 -12.83
N LYS A 110 -14.66 10.73 -13.35
CA LYS A 110 -15.78 11.35 -14.08
C LYS A 110 -17.14 11.15 -13.42
N ASP A 111 -17.23 10.32 -12.38
CA ASP A 111 -18.48 10.03 -11.67
C ASP A 111 -18.34 10.12 -10.15
N GLN A 112 -19.46 10.41 -9.48
CA GLN A 112 -19.54 10.66 -8.04
C GLN A 112 -19.08 9.46 -7.19
N ILE A 113 -19.27 8.23 -7.65
CA ILE A 113 -18.92 7.02 -6.86
C ILE A 113 -17.41 6.81 -6.86
N THR A 114 -16.76 7.00 -8.01
CA THR A 114 -15.29 7.01 -8.11
C THR A 114 -14.69 8.12 -7.25
N LEU A 115 -15.34 9.30 -7.19
CA LEU A 115 -14.91 10.40 -6.33
C LEU A 115 -14.98 10.03 -4.83
N VAL A 116 -16.07 9.37 -4.40
CA VAL A 116 -16.22 8.89 -3.01
C VAL A 116 -15.16 7.84 -2.70
N ALA A 117 -14.92 6.87 -3.60
CA ALA A 117 -13.88 5.86 -3.42
C ALA A 117 -12.48 6.49 -3.28
N ASN A 118 -12.14 7.45 -4.14
CA ASN A 118 -10.89 8.22 -4.06
C ASN A 118 -10.80 9.02 -2.75
N GLY A 119 -11.91 9.62 -2.29
CA GLY A 119 -11.99 10.29 -0.99
C GLY A 119 -11.68 9.37 0.18
N PHE A 120 -12.17 8.12 0.16
CA PHE A 120 -11.82 7.11 1.16
C PHE A 120 -10.34 6.72 1.10
N ILE A 121 -9.75 6.55 -0.08
CA ILE A 121 -8.31 6.29 -0.23
C ILE A 121 -7.49 7.39 0.44
N LEU A 122 -7.82 8.66 0.15
CA LEU A 122 -7.14 9.82 0.74
C LEU A 122 -7.31 9.86 2.26
N PHE A 123 -8.53 9.60 2.76
CA PHE A 123 -8.80 9.52 4.19
C PHE A 123 -7.96 8.44 4.87
N PHE A 124 -7.86 7.24 4.29
CA PHE A 124 -7.03 6.17 4.83
C PHE A 124 -5.53 6.49 4.77
N HIS A 125 -5.06 7.11 3.68
CA HIS A 125 -3.66 7.52 3.53
C HIS A 125 -3.27 8.60 4.55
N ILE A 126 -4.14 9.58 4.82
CA ILE A 126 -3.90 10.59 5.87
C ILE A 126 -4.02 9.98 7.27
N GLY A 127 -5.04 9.14 7.49
CA GLY A 127 -5.28 8.49 8.77
C GLY A 127 -4.13 7.58 9.20
N SER A 128 -3.55 6.83 8.26
CA SER A 128 -2.45 5.89 8.52
C SER A 128 -1.21 6.56 9.12
N LYS A 129 -1.00 7.86 8.86
CA LYS A 129 0.07 8.66 9.48
C LYS A 129 0.00 8.69 11.01
N SER A 130 -1.17 8.47 11.59
CA SER A 130 -1.40 8.61 13.03
C SER A 130 -1.93 7.33 13.69
N SER A 131 -2.89 6.64 13.08
CA SER A 131 -3.50 5.44 13.68
C SER A 131 -2.58 4.22 13.63
N THR A 132 -1.88 4.00 12.51
CA THR A 132 -0.99 2.84 12.33
C THR A 132 0.20 2.88 13.29
N PRO A 133 0.95 4.00 13.43
CA PRO A 133 1.99 4.11 14.46
C PRO A 133 1.52 3.83 15.89
N GLN A 134 0.37 4.39 16.27
CA GLN A 134 -0.15 4.24 17.64
C GLN A 134 -0.50 2.78 17.93
N LEU A 135 -1.12 2.10 16.96
CA LEU A 135 -1.48 0.69 17.08
C LEU A 135 -0.24 -0.20 17.11
N LEU A 136 0.76 0.08 16.25
CA LEU A 136 2.04 -0.64 16.28
C LEU A 136 2.78 -0.42 17.60
N ALA A 137 2.83 0.81 18.12
CA ALA A 137 3.44 1.12 19.40
C ALA A 137 2.79 0.33 20.57
N ALA A 138 1.47 0.16 20.54
CA ALA A 138 0.76 -0.67 21.52
C ALA A 138 1.11 -2.17 21.37
N VAL A 139 1.19 -2.67 20.13
CA VAL A 139 1.54 -4.07 19.85
C VAL A 139 3.01 -4.37 20.21
N LEU A 140 3.91 -3.40 20.07
CA LEU A 140 5.32 -3.54 20.46
C LEU A 140 5.52 -3.76 21.96
N GLN A 141 4.51 -3.50 22.81
CA GLN A 141 4.55 -3.78 24.24
C GLN A 141 4.18 -5.25 24.59
N LEU A 142 3.77 -6.05 23.60
CA LEU A 142 3.37 -7.44 23.81
C LEU A 142 4.60 -8.37 23.82
N PRO A 143 4.50 -9.56 24.44
CA PRO A 143 5.51 -10.61 24.33
C PRO A 143 5.81 -11.00 22.88
N GLU A 144 7.07 -11.32 22.57
CA GLU A 144 7.58 -11.64 21.22
C GLU A 144 6.69 -12.54 20.33
N PRO A 145 6.10 -13.65 20.84
CA PRO A 145 5.24 -14.49 20.00
C PRO A 145 3.93 -13.80 19.58
N LEU A 146 3.40 -12.92 20.44
CA LEU A 146 2.18 -12.17 20.19
C LEU A 146 2.47 -10.95 19.31
N GLN A 147 3.57 -10.26 19.58
CA GLN A 147 4.02 -9.09 18.84
C GLN A 147 4.07 -9.36 17.33
N ARG A 148 4.76 -10.43 16.90
CA ARG A 148 4.86 -10.80 15.48
C ARG A 148 3.50 -11.02 14.81
N ASN A 149 2.60 -11.75 15.48
CA ASN A 149 1.28 -12.07 14.94
C ASN A 149 0.40 -10.82 14.83
N TYR A 150 0.36 -9.99 15.87
CA TYR A 150 -0.47 -8.79 15.87
C TYR A 150 0.06 -7.73 14.90
N ILE A 151 1.37 -7.59 14.72
CA ILE A 151 1.93 -6.69 13.70
C ILE A 151 1.51 -7.14 12.30
N ALA A 152 1.61 -8.43 11.99
CA ALA A 152 1.15 -8.97 10.72
C ALA A 152 -0.35 -8.71 10.49
N ILE A 153 -1.18 -8.82 11.53
CA ILE A 153 -2.62 -8.52 11.47
C ILE A 153 -2.86 -7.02 11.23
N VAL A 154 -2.17 -6.13 11.96
CA VAL A 154 -2.33 -4.68 11.83
C VAL A 154 -1.95 -4.21 10.43
N ILE A 155 -0.82 -4.68 9.91
CA ILE A 155 -0.36 -4.36 8.55
C ILE A 155 -1.38 -4.92 7.55
N LEU A 156 -1.77 -6.19 7.69
CA LEU A 156 -2.74 -6.82 6.81
C LEU A 156 -4.08 -6.07 6.76
N ALA A 157 -4.61 -5.69 7.93
CA ALA A 157 -5.86 -4.94 8.04
C ALA A 157 -5.74 -3.55 7.40
N SER A 158 -4.59 -2.89 7.59
CA SER A 158 -4.30 -1.57 7.00
C SER A 158 -4.36 -1.57 5.47
N PHE A 159 -4.12 -2.71 4.82
CA PHE A 159 -4.22 -2.86 3.37
C PHE A 159 -5.55 -3.47 2.90
N ILE A 160 -6.03 -4.54 3.56
CA ILE A 160 -7.24 -5.26 3.12
C ILE A 160 -8.51 -4.47 3.39
N VAL A 161 -8.66 -3.87 4.58
CA VAL A 161 -9.91 -3.21 4.98
C VAL A 161 -10.25 -2.05 4.04
N PRO A 162 -9.31 -1.13 3.72
CA PRO A 162 -9.58 -0.11 2.71
C PRO A 162 -9.96 -0.71 1.36
N GLY A 163 -9.26 -1.75 0.91
CA GLY A 163 -9.54 -2.44 -0.35
C GLY A 163 -10.95 -3.03 -0.43
N LEU A 164 -11.42 -3.67 0.65
CA LEU A 164 -12.78 -4.21 0.74
C LEU A 164 -13.84 -3.11 0.73
N ILE A 165 -13.62 -2.02 1.46
CA ILE A 165 -14.53 -0.86 1.49
C ILE A 165 -14.64 -0.23 0.11
N ILE A 166 -13.51 0.03 -0.54
CA ILE A 166 -13.47 0.59 -1.90
C ILE A 166 -14.14 -0.36 -2.88
N GLY A 167 -13.79 -1.65 -2.84
CA GLY A 167 -14.40 -2.67 -3.69
C GLY A 167 -15.92 -2.73 -3.53
N TYR A 168 -16.42 -2.64 -2.30
CA TYR A 168 -17.85 -2.57 -2.01
C TYR A 168 -18.50 -1.31 -2.60
N ILE A 169 -17.91 -0.12 -2.39
CA ILE A 169 -18.40 1.16 -2.93
C ILE A 169 -18.48 1.09 -4.46
N LEU A 170 -17.45 0.56 -5.12
CA LEU A 170 -17.39 0.48 -6.58
C LEU A 170 -18.37 -0.57 -7.14
N ASN A 171 -18.57 -1.70 -6.45
CA ASN A 171 -19.54 -2.73 -6.88
C ASN A 171 -21.00 -2.33 -6.62
N PHE A 172 -21.27 -1.47 -5.64
CA PHE A 172 -22.61 -0.96 -5.37
C PHE A 172 -23.27 -0.36 -6.63
N ARG A 173 -22.48 0.27 -7.51
CA ARG A 173 -22.94 0.83 -8.79
C ARG A 173 -23.28 -0.24 -9.84
N LYS A 174 -22.49 -1.30 -9.95
CA LYS A 174 -22.73 -2.37 -10.95
C LYS A 174 -24.05 -3.10 -10.72
N ASN A 175 -24.49 -3.16 -9.45
CA ASN A 175 -25.70 -3.87 -9.06
C ASN A 175 -26.94 -2.98 -8.98
N GLN A 176 -26.83 -1.67 -9.25
CA GLN A 176 -28.02 -0.84 -9.39
C GLN A 176 -28.72 -1.18 -10.72
N PRO A 177 -30.02 -1.53 -10.70
CA PRO A 177 -30.76 -1.72 -11.93
C PRO A 177 -30.66 -0.43 -12.74
N LYS A 178 -30.22 -0.54 -14.00
CA LYS A 178 -30.36 0.56 -14.95
C LYS A 178 -31.85 0.87 -15.02
N ASN A 179 -32.30 1.92 -14.34
CA ASN A 179 -33.60 2.51 -14.64
C ASN A 179 -33.54 2.92 -16.11
N LYS A 180 -34.08 2.07 -16.97
CA LYS A 180 -34.48 2.43 -18.32
C LYS A 180 -35.61 3.44 -18.16
N LEU A 181 -35.25 4.70 -17.95
CA LEU A 181 -36.18 5.79 -18.21
C LEU A 181 -36.12 6.03 -19.72
N ASN A 182 -37.29 5.80 -20.33
CA ASN A 182 -37.62 6.00 -21.73
C ASN A 182 -37.28 7.41 -22.22
#